data_AF-A0A413FG45-F1
#
_entry.id   AF-A0A413FG45-F1
#
_cell.length_a   1.000
_cell.length_b   1.000
_cell.length_c   1.000
_cell.angle_alpha   90.00
_cell.angle_beta   90.00
_cell.angle_gamma   90.00
#
_symmetry.space_group_name_H-M   'P 1'
#
loop_
_entity.id
_entity.type
_entity.pdbx_description
1 polymer ?
#
loop_
_entity_poly.entity_id
_entity_poly.type
_entity_poly.pdbx_seq_one_letter_code
_entity_poly.pdbx_strand_id
1 'polypeptide(L)'
;MHFNSREEIIELTPQWKGERLEDGRPHVEDRYLDALYQMTLEEVWKPIFVLGYENQFEGRLRVLHDDGRKLVGRAVTATYMPTRPDLHETMFEVGKSEGRKGNYNQWVIDSLQERDVVVADMYDKIYKGTFLGGNLTTAIAARTKTGGGVIWGGIRDVEQMKEVEGVQVYYRGIDPTPIRDFVMTGFNTPCRIGNAVCLPGDVVFGAGGGVLFIPSHLVAEVVDGAAKTHVKDIFGFEMLSANIFTTAQVDKNTWTLEMLDMLTEFIRTDPRGEEYRGLDWSKEYEAARYGDPSDTQTAL
;
A
#
# COMPACT_ATOMS: atom_id res chain seq x y z
N MET A 1 -4.73 -18.99 20.16
CA MET A 1 -5.06 -18.21 18.96
C MET A 1 -5.72 -16.96 19.46
N HIS A 2 -5.18 -15.81 19.07
CA HIS A 2 -5.63 -14.50 19.53
C HIS A 2 -5.89 -13.63 18.33
N PHE A 3 -6.96 -12.85 18.36
CA PHE A 3 -7.20 -11.87 17.32
C PHE A 3 -6.53 -10.55 17.71
N ASN A 4 -5.78 -9.96 16.79
CA ASN A 4 -5.10 -8.68 17.00
C ASN A 4 -4.13 -8.72 18.19
N SER A 5 -3.26 -9.74 18.23
CA SER A 5 -2.26 -9.94 19.28
C SER A 5 -1.08 -9.00 19.10
N ARG A 6 -0.89 -8.09 20.06
CA ARG A 6 0.18 -7.09 20.03
C ARG A 6 1.58 -7.74 19.95
N GLU A 7 1.80 -8.78 20.73
CA GLU A 7 3.07 -9.49 20.80
C GLU A 7 3.40 -10.16 19.45
N GLU A 8 2.42 -10.84 18.86
CA GLU A 8 2.59 -11.51 17.56
C GLU A 8 2.86 -10.49 16.44
N ILE A 9 2.21 -9.32 16.46
CA ILE A 9 2.43 -8.26 15.47
C ILE A 9 3.85 -7.70 15.57
N ILE A 10 4.38 -7.53 16.79
CA ILE A 10 5.76 -7.07 17.01
C ILE A 10 6.77 -8.11 16.52
N GLU A 11 6.52 -9.39 16.81
CA GLU A 11 7.35 -10.49 16.33
C GLU A 11 7.34 -10.62 14.81
N LEU A 12 6.20 -10.34 14.18
CA LEU A 12 6.02 -10.37 12.73
C LEU A 12 6.71 -9.20 12.01
N THR A 13 6.86 -8.05 12.68
CA THR A 13 7.42 -6.83 12.09
C THR A 13 8.72 -6.39 12.80
N PRO A 14 9.74 -7.25 12.93
CA PRO A 14 10.90 -6.99 13.78
C PRO A 14 11.83 -5.91 13.20
N GLN A 15 11.74 -5.65 11.89
CA GLN A 15 12.53 -4.62 11.22
C GLN A 15 12.05 -3.20 11.56
N TRP A 16 10.79 -3.04 11.96
CA TRP A 16 10.28 -1.75 12.41
C TRP A 16 10.82 -1.38 13.79
N LYS A 17 11.53 -0.25 13.85
CA LYS A 17 12.16 0.29 15.06
C LYS A 17 11.54 1.60 15.58
N GLY A 18 10.55 2.14 14.87
CA GLY A 18 9.86 3.38 15.24
C GLY A 18 8.75 3.18 16.28
N GLU A 19 7.95 4.22 16.47
CA GLU A 19 6.75 4.18 17.30
C GLU A 19 5.76 3.12 16.79
N ARG A 20 4.95 2.55 17.69
CA ARG A 20 3.92 1.56 17.37
C ARG A 20 2.58 2.00 17.91
N LEU A 21 1.52 1.61 17.22
CA LEU A 21 0.15 1.75 17.69
C LEU A 21 -0.08 0.85 18.92
N GLU A 22 -1.19 1.07 19.62
CA GLU A 22 -1.56 0.31 20.83
C GLU A 22 -1.60 -1.20 20.57
N ASP A 23 -2.10 -1.60 19.40
CA ASP A 23 -2.16 -2.99 18.95
C ASP A 23 -0.82 -3.55 18.43
N GLY A 24 0.27 -2.80 18.52
CA GLY A 24 1.62 -3.24 18.14
C GLY A 24 1.98 -3.03 16.69
N ARG A 25 1.04 -2.63 15.82
CA ARG A 25 1.34 -2.31 14.42
C ARG A 25 2.37 -1.17 14.32
N PRO A 26 3.28 -1.21 13.34
CA PRO A 26 4.11 -0.08 12.96
C PRO A 26 3.30 1.23 12.81
N HIS A 27 3.73 2.31 13.49
CA HIS A 27 3.16 3.65 13.33
C HIS A 27 4.03 4.47 12.36
N VAL A 28 3.82 4.28 11.05
CA VAL A 28 4.45 5.11 10.01
C VAL A 28 3.93 6.53 10.12
N GLU A 29 4.76 7.56 10.22
CA GLU A 29 4.31 8.95 10.41
C GLU A 29 3.38 9.48 9.31
N ASP A 30 2.43 10.35 9.68
CA ASP A 30 1.44 10.93 8.74
C ASP A 30 2.07 11.69 7.57
N ARG A 31 3.20 12.37 7.79
CA ARG A 31 3.91 13.11 6.72
C ARG A 31 4.32 12.21 5.55
N TYR A 32 4.63 10.93 5.81
CA TYR A 32 4.97 9.98 4.76
C TYR A 32 3.72 9.54 3.98
N LEU A 33 2.61 9.34 4.69
CA LEU A 33 1.32 9.04 4.05
C LEU A 33 0.85 10.22 3.18
N ASP A 34 1.06 11.45 3.64
CA ASP A 34 0.73 12.67 2.89
C ASP A 34 1.56 12.80 1.62
N ALA A 35 2.86 12.52 1.70
CA ALA A 35 3.76 12.57 0.55
C ALA A 35 3.35 11.56 -0.54
N LEU A 36 2.95 10.34 -0.15
CA LEU A 36 2.51 9.30 -1.09
C LEU A 36 1.32 9.74 -1.96
N TYR A 37 0.44 10.63 -1.46
CA TYR A 37 -0.65 11.15 -2.30
C TYR A 37 -0.16 11.93 -3.53
N GLN A 38 1.07 12.44 -3.54
CA GLN A 38 1.66 13.14 -4.69
C GLN A 38 2.46 12.22 -5.62
N MET A 39 2.71 10.97 -5.24
CA MET A 39 3.63 10.06 -5.96
C MET A 39 2.90 9.10 -6.91
N THR A 40 3.56 8.64 -7.97
CA THR A 40 3.03 7.64 -8.90
C THR A 40 3.29 6.21 -8.39
N LEU A 41 2.63 5.21 -9.00
CA LEU A 41 2.85 3.81 -8.64
C LEU A 41 4.29 3.38 -8.93
N GLU A 42 4.85 3.82 -10.04
CA GLU A 42 6.17 3.47 -10.52
C GLU A 42 7.27 4.07 -9.63
N GLU A 43 7.09 5.32 -9.18
CA GLU A 43 7.99 5.99 -8.23
C GLU A 43 8.09 5.24 -6.89
N VAL A 44 6.97 4.67 -6.42
CA VAL A 44 6.91 3.91 -5.15
C VAL A 44 7.39 2.47 -5.34
N TRP A 45 6.99 1.82 -6.43
CA TRP A 45 7.23 0.40 -6.69
C TRP A 45 8.70 0.09 -6.91
N LYS A 46 9.39 0.89 -7.73
CA LYS A 46 10.75 0.59 -8.16
C LYS A 46 11.75 0.45 -7.00
N PRO A 47 11.82 1.39 -6.02
CA PRO A 47 12.72 1.25 -4.87
C PRO A 47 12.45 0.00 -4.03
N ILE A 48 11.19 -0.44 -3.95
CA ILE A 48 10.80 -1.65 -3.21
C ILE A 48 11.27 -2.89 -3.97
N PHE A 49 11.03 -2.92 -5.29
CA PHE A 49 11.41 -4.04 -6.15
C PHE A 49 12.93 -4.29 -6.17
N VAL A 50 13.75 -3.25 -6.29
CA VAL A 50 15.23 -3.39 -6.32
C VAL A 50 15.80 -3.93 -5.00
N LEU A 51 15.05 -3.80 -3.89
CA LEU A 51 15.39 -4.39 -2.60
C LEU A 51 14.93 -5.87 -2.47
N GLY A 52 14.38 -6.46 -3.54
CA GLY A 52 13.95 -7.87 -3.60
C GLY A 52 12.52 -8.12 -3.14
N TYR A 53 11.72 -7.07 -2.93
CA TYR A 53 10.31 -7.17 -2.54
C TYR A 53 9.41 -7.27 -3.78
N GLU A 54 9.42 -8.45 -4.41
CA GLU A 54 8.76 -8.68 -5.69
C GLU A 54 7.27 -9.04 -5.58
N ASN A 55 6.76 -9.31 -4.38
CA ASN A 55 5.41 -9.85 -4.16
C ASN A 55 4.54 -8.86 -3.36
N GLN A 56 4.65 -7.57 -3.65
CA GLN A 56 3.98 -6.50 -2.90
C GLN A 56 2.83 -5.85 -3.70
N PHE A 57 2.65 -6.21 -4.98
CA PHE A 57 1.67 -5.59 -5.87
C PHE A 57 0.58 -6.56 -6.35
N GLU A 58 -0.67 -6.08 -6.42
CA GLU A 58 -1.80 -6.78 -7.04
C GLU A 58 -2.64 -5.85 -7.92
N GLY A 59 -2.72 -6.18 -9.21
CA GLY A 59 -3.44 -5.38 -10.22
C GLY A 59 -4.83 -5.88 -10.60
N ARG A 60 -5.24 -7.09 -10.20
CA ARG A 60 -6.52 -7.70 -10.58
C ARG A 60 -7.65 -7.27 -9.63
N LEU A 61 -7.73 -5.99 -9.34
CA LEU A 61 -8.75 -5.39 -8.49
C LEU A 61 -9.56 -4.39 -9.31
N ARG A 62 -10.86 -4.29 -9.02
CA ARG A 62 -11.72 -3.19 -9.46
C ARG A 62 -11.64 -2.07 -8.44
N VAL A 63 -11.90 -0.85 -8.88
CA VAL A 63 -11.92 0.35 -8.02
C VAL A 63 -13.34 0.88 -7.87
N LEU A 64 -13.67 1.39 -6.68
CA LEU A 64 -15.00 1.95 -6.40
C LEU A 64 -15.18 3.32 -7.06
N HIS A 65 -14.21 4.20 -6.88
CA HIS A 65 -14.16 5.53 -7.52
C HIS A 65 -13.04 5.55 -8.56
N ASP A 66 -13.43 5.60 -9.83
CA ASP A 66 -12.50 5.66 -10.97
C ASP A 66 -12.28 7.11 -11.43
N ASP A 67 -11.98 8.00 -10.47
CA ASP A 67 -11.74 9.43 -10.68
C ASP A 67 -10.29 9.84 -10.41
N GLY A 68 -9.39 8.84 -10.33
CA GLY A 68 -7.97 9.05 -10.08
C GLY A 68 -7.60 9.24 -8.61
N ARG A 69 -8.56 9.23 -7.66
CA ARG A 69 -8.24 9.33 -6.24
C ARG A 69 -7.43 8.12 -5.75
N LYS A 70 -6.44 8.37 -4.91
CA LYS A 70 -5.57 7.35 -4.31
C LYS A 70 -6.12 6.83 -2.99
N LEU A 71 -5.69 5.64 -2.59
CA LEU A 71 -5.93 5.05 -1.27
C LEU A 71 -4.58 4.95 -0.54
N VAL A 72 -4.42 5.69 0.56
CA VAL A 72 -3.19 5.64 1.36
C VAL A 72 -3.54 5.45 2.83
N GLY A 73 -2.89 4.49 3.49
CA GLY A 73 -3.02 4.32 4.93
C GLY A 73 -2.40 3.04 5.45
N ARG A 74 -2.43 2.86 6.78
CA ARG A 74 -1.79 1.73 7.46
C ARG A 74 -2.71 0.51 7.43
N ALA A 75 -2.17 -0.64 7.05
CA ALA A 75 -2.96 -1.85 6.88
C ALA A 75 -3.49 -2.38 8.22
N VAL A 76 -4.79 -2.66 8.25
CA VAL A 76 -5.44 -3.54 9.23
C VAL A 76 -5.85 -4.80 8.49
N THR A 77 -5.13 -5.89 8.73
CA THR A 77 -5.28 -7.10 7.93
C THR A 77 -6.30 -8.07 8.54
N ALA A 78 -7.06 -8.76 7.69
CA ALA A 78 -7.97 -9.81 8.10
C ALA A 78 -7.96 -10.95 7.08
N THR A 79 -7.89 -12.20 7.55
CA THR A 79 -7.84 -13.38 6.68
C THR A 79 -8.95 -14.33 7.03
N TYR A 80 -9.59 -14.87 5.99
CA TYR A 80 -10.77 -15.69 6.10
C TYR A 80 -10.61 -17.04 5.39
N MET A 81 -11.48 -17.98 5.75
CA MET A 81 -11.61 -19.29 5.10
C MET A 81 -13.08 -19.69 4.97
N PRO A 82 -13.41 -20.67 4.11
CA PRO A 82 -14.73 -21.28 4.09
C PRO A 82 -15.17 -21.76 5.47
N THR A 83 -16.47 -21.61 5.77
CA THR A 83 -16.99 -22.06 7.07
C THR A 83 -16.85 -23.56 7.24
N ARG A 84 -16.32 -23.93 8.41
CA ARG A 84 -16.43 -25.26 9.01
C ARG A 84 -17.03 -25.07 10.41
N PRO A 85 -18.11 -25.77 10.80
CA PRO A 85 -18.86 -25.44 12.02
C PRO A 85 -18.04 -25.43 13.32
N ASP A 86 -17.22 -26.45 13.54
CA ASP A 86 -16.33 -26.57 14.71
C ASP A 86 -15.27 -25.45 14.76
N LEU A 87 -14.73 -25.07 13.60
CA LEU A 87 -13.81 -23.93 13.53
C LEU A 87 -14.53 -22.61 13.83
N HIS A 88 -15.72 -22.42 13.26
CA HIS A 88 -16.52 -21.21 13.50
C HIS A 88 -16.85 -21.03 14.98
N GLU A 89 -17.29 -22.09 15.66
CA GLU A 89 -17.57 -22.08 17.10
C GLU A 89 -16.32 -21.70 17.90
N THR A 90 -15.17 -22.31 17.58
CA THR A 90 -13.90 -22.02 18.24
C THR A 90 -13.50 -20.55 18.07
N MET A 91 -13.59 -20.02 16.84
CA MET A 91 -13.20 -18.64 16.53
C MET A 91 -14.15 -17.61 17.16
N PHE A 92 -15.45 -17.91 17.21
CA PHE A 92 -16.41 -17.04 17.90
C PHE A 92 -16.20 -17.02 19.42
N GLU A 93 -15.87 -18.16 20.03
CA GLU A 93 -15.59 -18.19 21.48
C GLU A 93 -14.31 -17.40 21.82
N VAL A 94 -13.26 -17.48 20.97
CA VAL A 94 -12.08 -16.60 21.09
C VAL A 94 -12.50 -15.13 21.05
N GLY A 95 -13.21 -14.71 20.00
CA GLY A 95 -13.65 -13.31 19.87
C GLY A 95 -14.50 -12.83 21.05
N LYS A 96 -15.39 -13.70 21.57
CA LYS A 96 -16.21 -13.43 22.76
C LYS A 96 -15.36 -13.29 24.02
N SER A 97 -14.37 -14.17 24.23
CA SER A 97 -13.43 -14.10 25.36
C SER A 97 -12.61 -12.81 25.36
N GLU A 98 -12.37 -12.25 24.18
CA GLU A 98 -11.68 -10.98 23.99
C GLU A 98 -12.64 -9.77 23.95
N GLY A 99 -13.93 -9.97 24.24
CA GLY A 99 -14.94 -8.91 24.35
C GLY A 99 -15.47 -8.34 23.04
N ARG A 100 -15.21 -8.99 21.90
CA ARG A 100 -15.68 -8.54 20.57
C ARG A 100 -17.20 -8.69 20.44
N LYS A 101 -17.81 -7.75 19.70
CA LYS A 101 -19.26 -7.69 19.47
C LYS A 101 -19.58 -7.74 17.99
N GLY A 102 -20.68 -8.41 17.64
CA GLY A 102 -21.09 -8.57 16.25
C GLY A 102 -20.33 -9.68 15.52
N ASN A 103 -20.15 -9.53 14.22
CA ASN A 103 -19.53 -10.52 13.34
C ASN A 103 -18.09 -10.12 12.94
N TYR A 104 -17.33 -11.04 12.36
CA TYR A 104 -15.91 -10.87 12.06
C TYR A 104 -15.54 -9.58 11.31
N ASN A 105 -16.32 -9.18 10.31
CA ASN A 105 -16.04 -7.95 9.55
C ASN A 105 -16.24 -6.70 10.43
N GLN A 106 -17.24 -6.69 11.32
CA GLN A 106 -17.46 -5.60 12.27
C GLN A 106 -16.32 -5.49 13.27
N TRP A 107 -15.74 -6.62 13.70
CA TRP A 107 -14.57 -6.61 14.59
C TRP A 107 -13.38 -5.86 13.97
N VAL A 108 -13.20 -5.96 12.65
CA VAL A 108 -12.18 -5.21 11.92
C VAL A 108 -12.57 -3.73 11.83
N ILE A 109 -13.77 -3.41 11.34
CA ILE A 109 -14.21 -2.02 11.14
C ILE A 109 -14.21 -1.23 12.45
N ASP A 110 -14.62 -1.83 13.55
CA ASP A 110 -14.70 -1.15 14.84
C ASP A 110 -13.33 -0.91 15.49
N SER A 111 -12.29 -1.62 15.04
CA SER A 111 -10.91 -1.42 15.49
C SER A 111 -10.16 -0.30 14.77
N LEU A 112 -10.71 0.18 13.65
CA LEU A 112 -10.02 1.13 12.78
C LEU A 112 -9.75 2.46 13.49
N GLN A 113 -8.54 2.95 13.29
CA GLN A 113 -8.08 4.27 13.71
C GLN A 113 -7.97 5.20 12.50
N GLU A 114 -7.65 6.47 12.77
CA GLU A 114 -7.43 7.44 11.70
C GLU A 114 -6.32 6.95 10.74
N ARG A 115 -6.56 7.11 9.44
CA ARG A 115 -5.66 6.69 8.36
C ARG A 115 -5.38 5.18 8.27
N ASP A 116 -6.25 4.35 8.84
CA ASP A 116 -6.21 2.90 8.60
C ASP A 116 -6.87 2.51 7.27
N VAL A 117 -6.39 1.43 6.67
CA VAL A 117 -7.00 0.78 5.50
C VAL A 117 -7.26 -0.67 5.83
N VAL A 118 -8.49 -1.12 5.64
CA VAL A 118 -8.86 -2.54 5.79
C VAL A 118 -8.23 -3.33 4.65
N VAL A 119 -7.52 -4.42 4.96
CA VAL A 119 -6.96 -5.34 3.96
C VAL A 119 -7.48 -6.74 4.24
N ALA A 120 -8.52 -7.16 3.52
CA ALA A 120 -9.26 -8.39 3.80
C ALA A 120 -9.06 -9.46 2.72
N ASP A 121 -8.43 -10.57 3.08
CA ASP A 121 -8.37 -11.78 2.26
C ASP A 121 -9.62 -12.63 2.47
N MET A 122 -10.57 -12.50 1.54
CA MET A 122 -11.81 -13.27 1.48
C MET A 122 -11.67 -14.44 0.49
N TYR A 123 -10.46 -14.95 0.25
CA TYR A 123 -10.15 -16.12 -0.60
C TYR A 123 -10.81 -16.05 -1.99
N ASP A 124 -10.86 -14.83 -2.55
CA ASP A 124 -11.51 -14.48 -3.83
C ASP A 124 -13.02 -14.80 -3.89
N LYS A 125 -13.69 -14.82 -2.74
CA LYS A 125 -15.11 -15.12 -2.65
C LYS A 125 -15.96 -13.89 -2.98
N ILE A 126 -16.75 -13.96 -4.05
CA ILE A 126 -17.70 -12.91 -4.45
C ILE A 126 -19.10 -13.22 -3.89
N TYR A 127 -19.73 -14.31 -4.33
CA TYR A 127 -21.03 -14.75 -3.83
C TYR A 127 -20.95 -15.05 -2.33
N LYS A 128 -21.76 -14.36 -1.51
CA LYS A 128 -21.73 -14.37 -0.04
C LYS A 128 -20.41 -13.91 0.58
N GLY A 129 -19.50 -13.34 -0.19
CA GLY A 129 -18.21 -12.81 0.26
C GLY A 129 -18.18 -11.28 0.29
N THR A 130 -19.34 -10.65 0.46
CA THR A 130 -19.55 -9.20 0.36
C THR A 130 -19.12 -8.47 1.64
N PHE A 131 -17.81 -8.28 1.82
CA PHE A 131 -17.22 -7.73 3.05
C PHE A 131 -17.70 -6.32 3.37
N LEU A 132 -17.74 -5.45 2.34
CA LEU A 132 -18.22 -4.08 2.45
C LEU A 132 -19.57 -3.89 1.74
N GLY A 133 -20.35 -2.98 2.30
CA GLY A 133 -21.57 -2.39 1.75
C GLY A 133 -21.76 -0.99 2.35
N GLY A 134 -22.84 -0.29 2.02
CA GLY A 134 -23.02 1.13 2.34
C GLY A 134 -22.74 1.51 3.80
N ASN A 135 -23.30 0.74 4.75
CA ASN A 135 -23.11 0.99 6.18
C ASN A 135 -21.65 0.88 6.64
N LEU A 136 -20.93 -0.17 6.22
CA LEU A 136 -19.55 -0.38 6.66
C LEU A 136 -18.59 0.58 5.96
N THR A 137 -18.86 0.94 4.71
CA THR A 137 -18.10 1.99 4.01
C THR A 137 -18.27 3.35 4.69
N THR A 138 -19.49 3.69 5.14
CA THR A 138 -19.75 4.89 5.93
C THR A 138 -18.99 4.88 7.26
N ALA A 139 -18.98 3.73 7.95
CA ALA A 139 -18.23 3.56 9.19
C ALA A 139 -16.71 3.69 8.99
N ILE A 140 -16.17 3.14 7.89
CA ILE A 140 -14.75 3.32 7.52
C ILE A 140 -14.43 4.79 7.33
N ALA A 141 -15.21 5.52 6.52
CA ALA A 141 -14.97 6.93 6.26
C ALA A 141 -14.99 7.76 7.55
N ALA A 142 -15.97 7.51 8.42
CA ALA A 142 -16.10 8.21 9.70
C ALA A 142 -14.93 7.98 10.66
N ARG A 143 -14.38 6.75 10.69
CA ARG A 143 -13.28 6.37 11.61
C ARG A 143 -11.91 6.77 11.06
N THR A 144 -11.69 6.57 9.77
CA THR A 144 -10.37 6.66 9.17
C THR A 144 -10.09 8.03 8.54
N LYS A 145 -11.13 8.81 8.24
CA LYS A 145 -11.13 10.11 7.54
C LYS A 145 -10.64 10.07 6.09
N THR A 146 -9.54 9.37 5.82
CA THR A 146 -8.90 9.26 4.50
C THR A 146 -8.65 7.80 4.08
N GLY A 147 -9.04 6.84 4.92
CA GLY A 147 -8.79 5.42 4.71
C GLY A 147 -9.80 4.77 3.78
N GLY A 148 -9.86 3.44 3.81
CA GLY A 148 -10.63 2.69 2.84
C GLY A 148 -10.52 1.18 3.01
N GLY A 149 -10.65 0.46 1.91
CA GLY A 149 -10.60 -1.00 1.92
C GLY A 149 -9.98 -1.62 0.68
N VAL A 150 -9.22 -2.67 0.89
CA VAL A 150 -8.71 -3.59 -0.14
C VAL A 150 -9.28 -4.96 0.16
N ILE A 151 -10.27 -5.37 -0.62
CA ILE A 151 -11.07 -6.56 -0.38
C ILE A 151 -10.78 -7.59 -1.47
N TRP A 152 -10.05 -8.65 -1.14
CA TRP A 152 -9.87 -9.80 -2.02
C TRP A 152 -11.12 -10.71 -2.01
N GLY A 153 -12.24 -10.12 -2.43
CA GLY A 153 -13.57 -10.72 -2.42
C GLY A 153 -14.64 -9.74 -2.91
N GLY A 154 -15.90 -10.05 -2.57
CA GLY A 154 -17.06 -9.27 -2.98
C GLY A 154 -17.27 -7.98 -2.19
N ILE A 155 -17.97 -7.04 -2.81
CA ILE A 155 -18.67 -5.94 -2.14
C ILE A 155 -20.14 -5.91 -2.58
N ARG A 156 -20.96 -5.11 -1.91
CA ARG A 156 -22.37 -4.89 -2.24
C ARG A 156 -22.75 -3.42 -2.08
N ASP A 157 -23.99 -3.06 -2.40
CA ASP A 157 -24.55 -1.71 -2.20
C ASP A 157 -23.71 -0.59 -2.87
N VAL A 158 -23.18 -0.86 -4.08
CA VAL A 158 -22.21 0.01 -4.76
C VAL A 158 -22.73 1.43 -4.97
N GLU A 159 -24.02 1.59 -5.28
CA GLU A 159 -24.66 2.91 -5.41
C GLU A 159 -24.51 3.72 -4.12
N GLN A 160 -24.81 3.14 -2.96
CA GLN A 160 -24.66 3.80 -1.67
C GLN A 160 -23.19 4.05 -1.33
N MET A 161 -22.31 3.09 -1.64
CA MET A 161 -20.87 3.23 -1.36
C MET A 161 -20.25 4.39 -2.13
N LYS A 162 -20.69 4.65 -3.37
CA LYS A 162 -20.19 5.75 -4.21
C LYS A 162 -20.57 7.14 -3.71
N GLU A 163 -21.60 7.25 -2.88
CA GLU A 163 -22.00 8.53 -2.26
C GLU A 163 -21.17 8.85 -1.00
N VAL A 164 -20.36 7.92 -0.52
CA VAL A 164 -19.50 8.15 0.65
C VAL A 164 -18.24 8.90 0.20
N GLU A 165 -18.08 10.13 0.66
CA GLU A 165 -16.87 10.93 0.39
C GLU A 165 -15.68 10.49 1.25
N GLY A 166 -14.46 10.80 0.78
CA GLY A 166 -13.24 10.55 1.56
C GLY A 166 -12.83 9.08 1.69
N VAL A 167 -13.45 8.17 0.94
CA VAL A 167 -13.13 6.75 0.93
C VAL A 167 -12.73 6.28 -0.47
N GLN A 168 -11.88 5.25 -0.52
CA GLN A 168 -11.58 4.48 -1.73
C GLN A 168 -11.59 2.99 -1.40
N VAL A 169 -12.12 2.17 -2.31
CA VAL A 169 -12.21 0.73 -2.13
C VAL A 169 -11.74 0.00 -3.38
N TYR A 170 -10.83 -0.94 -3.19
CA TYR A 170 -10.41 -1.91 -4.20
C TYR A 170 -11.04 -3.27 -3.88
N TYR A 171 -11.61 -3.95 -4.88
CA TYR A 171 -12.39 -5.17 -4.67
C TYR A 171 -12.36 -6.13 -5.86
N ARG A 172 -12.81 -7.37 -5.70
CA ARG A 172 -12.82 -8.38 -6.79
C ARG A 172 -14.10 -8.41 -7.59
N GLY A 173 -15.24 -8.39 -6.93
CA GLY A 173 -16.54 -8.47 -7.58
C GLY A 173 -17.66 -7.84 -6.79
N ILE A 174 -18.84 -7.81 -7.40
CA ILE A 174 -20.06 -7.27 -6.80
C ILE A 174 -21.08 -8.39 -6.77
N ASP A 175 -21.79 -8.51 -5.64
CA ASP A 175 -22.92 -9.43 -5.50
C ASP A 175 -23.91 -8.86 -4.46
N PRO A 176 -25.23 -9.01 -4.62
CA PRO A 176 -26.19 -8.45 -3.66
C PRO A 176 -26.36 -9.28 -2.38
N THR A 177 -25.77 -10.48 -2.31
CA THR A 177 -25.92 -11.35 -1.13
C THR A 177 -25.31 -10.71 0.12
N PRO A 178 -25.87 -11.01 1.31
CA PRO A 178 -25.20 -10.69 2.56
C PRO A 178 -23.97 -11.59 2.73
N ILE A 179 -22.97 -11.09 3.46
CA ILE A 179 -21.80 -11.89 3.85
C ILE A 179 -22.24 -13.11 4.67
N ARG A 180 -21.87 -14.31 4.22
CA ARG A 180 -22.23 -15.61 4.80
C ARG A 180 -21.11 -16.62 4.55
N ASP A 181 -21.15 -17.77 5.21
CA ASP A 181 -20.27 -18.93 4.93
C ASP A 181 -18.76 -18.58 4.88
N PHE A 182 -18.30 -17.84 5.89
CA PHE A 182 -16.91 -17.45 6.11
C PHE A 182 -16.53 -17.59 7.60
N VAL A 183 -15.25 -17.81 7.88
CA VAL A 183 -14.67 -17.80 9.22
C VAL A 183 -13.37 -17.01 9.19
N MET A 184 -13.18 -16.09 10.14
CA MET A 184 -11.91 -15.39 10.31
C MET A 184 -10.90 -16.34 10.93
N THR A 185 -9.73 -16.45 10.32
CA THR A 185 -8.60 -17.25 10.81
C THR A 185 -7.41 -16.40 11.22
N GLY A 186 -7.44 -15.10 10.91
CA GLY A 186 -6.41 -14.15 11.29
C GLY A 186 -6.94 -12.73 11.32
N PHE A 187 -6.48 -11.95 12.29
CA PHE A 187 -6.76 -10.53 12.45
C PHE A 187 -5.46 -9.85 12.91
N ASN A 188 -4.96 -8.92 12.10
CA ASN A 188 -3.60 -8.39 12.17
C ASN A 188 -2.56 -9.51 12.14
N THR A 189 -2.70 -10.39 11.16
CA THR A 189 -1.76 -11.45 10.78
C THR A 189 -1.27 -11.22 9.34
N PRO A 190 -0.29 -11.98 8.81
CA PRO A 190 0.05 -11.91 7.39
C PRO A 190 -1.18 -12.18 6.53
N CYS A 191 -1.37 -11.35 5.50
CA CYS A 191 -2.52 -11.40 4.61
C CYS A 191 -2.06 -11.48 3.16
N ARG A 192 -2.73 -12.30 2.36
CA ARG A 192 -2.43 -12.47 0.94
C ARG A 192 -3.55 -11.88 0.10
N ILE A 193 -3.23 -10.89 -0.72
CA ILE A 193 -4.16 -10.27 -1.66
C ILE A 193 -3.72 -10.68 -3.06
N GLY A 194 -4.27 -11.77 -3.57
CA GLY A 194 -3.90 -12.34 -4.86
C GLY A 194 -2.43 -12.76 -4.91
N ASN A 195 -1.57 -12.00 -5.59
CA ASN A 195 -0.12 -12.23 -5.64
C ASN A 195 0.66 -11.43 -4.59
N ALA A 196 0.01 -10.48 -3.92
CA ALA A 196 0.66 -9.61 -2.98
C ALA A 196 0.60 -10.13 -1.54
N VAL A 197 1.66 -9.86 -0.78
CA VAL A 197 1.74 -10.09 0.67
C VAL A 197 1.67 -8.75 1.38
N CYS A 198 0.79 -8.67 2.38
CA CYS A 198 0.62 -7.51 3.25
C CYS A 198 0.73 -7.93 4.70
N LEU A 199 1.55 -7.21 5.47
CA LEU A 199 1.63 -7.35 6.92
C LEU A 199 0.83 -6.23 7.62
N PRO A 200 0.40 -6.45 8.88
CA PRO A 200 -0.24 -5.41 9.67
C PRO A 200 0.66 -4.18 9.82
N GLY A 201 0.12 -3.00 9.53
CA GLY A 201 0.85 -1.73 9.58
C GLY A 201 1.74 -1.43 8.37
N ASP A 202 1.82 -2.31 7.37
CA ASP A 202 2.34 -1.93 6.05
C ASP A 202 1.51 -0.78 5.48
N VAL A 203 2.11 0.07 4.65
CA VAL A 203 1.37 1.16 4.01
C VAL A 203 0.73 0.65 2.74
N VAL A 204 -0.60 0.73 2.69
CA VAL A 204 -1.38 0.49 1.49
C VAL A 204 -1.23 1.71 0.59
N PHE A 205 -0.85 1.48 -0.66
CA PHE A 205 -0.78 2.48 -1.71
C PHE A 205 -1.60 2.01 -2.92
N GLY A 206 -2.85 2.45 -2.98
CA GLY A 206 -3.73 2.26 -4.14
C GLY A 206 -3.62 3.45 -5.08
N ALA A 207 -3.11 3.21 -6.28
CA ALA A 207 -3.01 4.19 -7.36
C ALA A 207 -3.36 3.51 -8.70
N GLY A 208 -3.59 4.30 -9.76
CA GLY A 208 -3.98 3.80 -11.08
C GLY A 208 -3.13 2.60 -11.51
N GLY A 209 -3.73 1.42 -11.61
CA GLY A 209 -3.04 0.16 -11.91
C GLY A 209 -3.26 -0.96 -10.88
N GLY A 210 -3.47 -0.64 -9.60
CA GLY A 210 -3.69 -1.66 -8.58
C GLY A 210 -3.41 -1.20 -7.15
N VAL A 211 -3.03 -2.14 -6.31
CA VAL A 211 -2.63 -1.87 -4.91
C VAL A 211 -1.23 -2.40 -4.68
N LEU A 212 -0.38 -1.54 -4.13
CA LEU A 212 0.95 -1.84 -3.64
C LEU A 212 0.94 -1.82 -2.11
N PHE A 213 1.57 -2.80 -1.47
CA PHE A 213 1.80 -2.84 -0.03
C PHE A 213 3.26 -2.52 0.25
N ILE A 214 3.51 -1.31 0.77
CA ILE A 214 4.86 -0.85 1.09
C ILE A 214 5.22 -1.39 2.49
N PRO A 215 6.28 -2.19 2.62
CA PRO A 215 6.75 -2.64 3.92
C PRO A 215 7.00 -1.44 4.83
N SER A 216 6.40 -1.43 6.03
CA SER A 216 6.41 -0.27 6.92
C SER A 216 7.79 0.35 7.14
N HIS A 217 8.82 -0.48 7.33
CA HIS A 217 10.21 -0.04 7.57
C HIS A 217 10.90 0.57 6.35
N LEU A 218 10.35 0.43 5.15
CA LEU A 218 10.89 1.02 3.92
C LEU A 218 10.21 2.34 3.54
N VAL A 219 9.07 2.70 4.15
CA VAL A 219 8.27 3.84 3.70
C VAL A 219 9.08 5.15 3.69
N ALA A 220 9.90 5.36 4.73
CA ALA A 220 10.77 6.53 4.80
C ALA A 220 11.74 6.59 3.61
N GLU A 221 12.44 5.49 3.35
CA GLU A 221 13.40 5.38 2.24
C GLU A 221 12.73 5.56 0.88
N VAL A 222 11.53 5.00 0.70
CA VAL A 222 10.76 5.12 -0.55
C VAL A 222 10.33 6.56 -0.78
N VAL A 223 9.73 7.21 0.22
CA VAL A 223 9.26 8.60 0.09
C VAL A 223 10.44 9.56 -0.09
N ASP A 224 11.48 9.43 0.74
CA ASP A 224 12.64 10.32 0.71
C ASP A 224 13.47 10.10 -0.58
N GLY A 225 13.50 8.86 -1.10
CA GLY A 225 14.15 8.51 -2.37
C GLY A 225 13.36 8.95 -3.60
N ALA A 226 12.03 9.00 -3.53
CA ALA A 226 11.21 9.33 -4.69
C ALA A 226 11.38 10.75 -5.21
N ALA A 227 11.76 11.71 -4.36
CA ALA A 227 12.10 13.06 -4.81
C ALA A 227 13.21 13.03 -5.88
N LYS A 228 14.18 12.11 -5.76
CA LYS A 228 15.23 11.93 -6.77
C LYS A 228 14.69 11.30 -8.05
N THR A 229 13.80 10.31 -7.94
CA THR A 229 13.16 9.68 -9.11
C THR A 229 12.32 10.70 -9.87
N HIS A 230 11.53 11.50 -9.16
CA HIS A 230 10.64 12.50 -9.76
C HIS A 230 11.42 13.52 -10.58
N VAL A 231 12.48 14.11 -10.01
CA VAL A 231 13.28 15.11 -10.74
C VAL A 231 14.10 14.48 -11.87
N LYS A 232 14.53 13.21 -11.74
CA LYS A 232 15.11 12.45 -12.85
C LYS A 232 14.12 12.26 -13.99
N ASP A 233 12.84 11.99 -13.70
CA ASP A 233 11.81 11.79 -14.72
C ASP A 233 11.47 13.11 -15.43
N ILE A 234 11.29 14.21 -14.68
CA ILE A 234 11.09 15.55 -15.28
C ILE A 234 12.20 15.87 -16.28
N PHE A 235 13.46 15.72 -15.84
CA PHE A 235 14.62 16.02 -16.68
C PHE A 235 14.77 15.00 -17.82
N GLY A 236 14.57 13.71 -17.54
CA GLY A 236 14.65 12.63 -18.52
C GLY A 236 13.66 12.80 -19.66
N PHE A 237 12.40 13.15 -19.37
CA PHE A 237 11.40 13.43 -20.40
C PHE A 237 11.77 14.62 -21.27
N GLU A 238 12.36 15.67 -20.68
CA GLU A 238 12.84 16.82 -21.44
C GLU A 238 13.99 16.44 -22.38
N MET A 239 14.99 15.69 -21.87
CA MET A 239 16.12 15.25 -22.67
C MET A 239 15.72 14.27 -23.78
N LEU A 240 14.73 13.40 -23.53
CA LEU A 240 14.14 12.54 -24.55
C LEU A 240 13.39 13.35 -25.62
N SER A 241 12.56 14.31 -25.20
CA SER A 241 11.81 15.18 -26.10
C SER A 241 12.73 16.04 -26.98
N ALA A 242 13.89 16.43 -26.43
CA ALA A 242 14.93 17.17 -27.13
C ALA A 242 15.85 16.27 -28.00
N ASN A 243 15.66 14.94 -27.98
CA ASN A 243 16.55 13.94 -28.62
C ASN A 243 18.02 14.01 -28.15
N ILE A 244 18.25 14.45 -26.91
CA ILE A 244 19.58 14.51 -26.30
C ILE A 244 19.93 13.16 -25.67
N PHE A 245 18.97 12.56 -24.95
CA PHE A 245 19.10 11.20 -24.44
C PHE A 245 18.31 10.22 -25.29
N THR A 246 18.79 8.98 -25.32
CA THR A 246 18.04 7.83 -25.84
C THR A 246 17.24 7.17 -24.72
N THR A 247 16.20 6.42 -25.07
CA THR A 247 15.42 5.63 -24.11
C THR A 247 16.31 4.65 -23.34
N ALA A 248 17.24 3.99 -24.04
CA ALA A 248 18.20 3.07 -23.42
C ALA A 248 19.18 3.73 -22.44
N GLN A 249 19.43 5.03 -22.53
CA GLN A 249 20.25 5.76 -21.55
C GLN A 249 19.44 6.12 -20.31
N VAL A 250 18.20 6.57 -20.49
CA VAL A 250 17.31 6.94 -19.37
C VAL A 250 16.93 5.71 -18.54
N ASP A 251 16.74 4.56 -19.19
CA ASP A 251 16.35 3.28 -18.56
C ASP A 251 17.49 2.58 -17.80
N LYS A 252 18.66 3.19 -17.64
CA LYS A 252 19.73 2.64 -16.79
C LYS A 252 19.48 2.96 -15.32
N ASN A 253 19.76 1.99 -14.44
CA ASN A 253 19.73 2.23 -12.99
C ASN A 253 20.74 3.32 -12.61
N THR A 254 21.95 3.19 -13.14
CA THR A 254 23.03 4.16 -12.94
C THR A 254 23.21 5.03 -14.20
N TRP A 255 22.95 6.33 -14.05
CA TRP A 255 23.23 7.31 -15.10
C TRP A 255 24.73 7.63 -15.14
N THR A 256 25.25 8.00 -16.31
CA THR A 256 26.66 8.38 -16.44
C THR A 256 26.95 9.68 -15.69
N LEU A 257 28.23 9.95 -15.39
CA LEU A 257 28.65 11.21 -14.77
C LEU A 257 28.15 12.43 -15.55
N GLU A 258 28.25 12.40 -16.88
CA GLU A 258 27.76 13.48 -17.74
C GLU A 258 26.26 13.71 -17.60
N MET A 259 25.46 12.64 -17.57
CA MET A 259 24.01 12.76 -17.37
C MET A 259 23.65 13.30 -15.99
N LEU A 260 24.39 12.89 -14.94
CA LEU A 260 24.21 13.42 -13.58
C LEU A 260 24.63 14.89 -13.48
N ASP A 261 25.71 15.29 -14.15
CA ASP A 261 26.15 16.69 -14.21
C ASP A 261 25.09 17.57 -14.89
N MET A 262 24.49 17.09 -15.99
CA MET A 262 23.39 17.81 -16.65
C MET A 262 22.14 17.89 -15.77
N LEU A 263 21.78 16.80 -15.07
CA LEU A 263 20.66 16.76 -14.14
C LEU A 263 20.85 17.74 -12.98
N THR A 264 22.01 17.72 -12.35
CA THR A 264 22.29 18.60 -11.20
C THR A 264 22.38 20.06 -11.61
N GLU A 265 22.85 20.36 -12.82
CA GLU A 265 22.77 21.70 -13.40
C GLU A 265 21.30 22.12 -13.63
N PHE A 266 20.48 21.24 -14.20
CA PHE A 266 19.04 21.46 -14.34
C PHE A 266 18.39 21.79 -12.99
N ILE A 267 18.66 20.98 -11.94
CA ILE A 267 18.15 21.21 -10.58
C ILE A 267 18.55 22.60 -10.05
N ARG A 268 19.78 23.01 -10.34
CA ARG A 268 20.34 24.29 -9.88
C ARG A 268 19.71 25.48 -10.59
N THR A 269 19.45 25.38 -11.89
CA THR A 269 19.11 26.54 -12.72
C THR A 269 17.64 26.62 -13.15
N ASP A 270 16.95 25.50 -13.29
CA ASP A 270 15.56 25.47 -13.74
C ASP A 270 14.60 25.68 -12.55
N PRO A 271 13.51 26.47 -12.70
CA PRO A 271 12.49 26.62 -11.67
C PRO A 271 11.85 25.30 -11.21
N ARG A 272 11.70 24.31 -12.11
CA ARG A 272 11.19 22.97 -11.77
C ARG A 272 12.13 22.18 -10.86
N GLY A 273 13.41 22.56 -10.82
CA GLY A 273 14.43 21.97 -9.96
C GLY A 273 14.45 22.52 -8.54
N GLU A 274 13.74 23.61 -8.26
CA GLU A 274 13.92 24.40 -7.04
C GLU A 274 13.70 23.60 -5.75
N GLU A 275 12.65 22.78 -5.70
CA GLU A 275 12.34 21.93 -4.53
C GLU A 275 13.36 20.79 -4.31
N TYR A 276 14.16 20.47 -5.32
CA TYR A 276 15.11 19.34 -5.32
C TYR A 276 16.55 19.74 -5.02
N ARG A 277 16.84 21.04 -4.88
CA ARG A 277 18.22 21.56 -4.68
C ARG A 277 18.90 21.08 -3.39
N GLY A 278 18.13 20.59 -2.42
CA GLY A 278 18.65 20.04 -1.17
C GLY A 278 19.01 18.55 -1.21
N LEU A 279 18.75 17.85 -2.33
CA LEU A 279 18.99 16.42 -2.43
C LEU A 279 20.49 16.11 -2.56
N ASP A 280 20.94 15.10 -1.81
CA ASP A 280 22.31 14.57 -1.90
C ASP A 280 22.43 13.51 -2.99
N TRP A 281 23.22 13.78 -4.03
CA TRP A 281 23.44 12.88 -5.17
C TRP A 281 24.72 12.03 -5.04
N SER A 282 25.40 12.07 -3.89
CA SER A 282 26.71 11.43 -3.72
C SER A 282 26.67 9.94 -4.03
N LYS A 283 25.61 9.22 -3.63
CA LYS A 283 25.46 7.78 -3.90
C LYS A 283 25.42 7.47 -5.39
N GLU A 284 24.67 8.26 -6.15
CA GLU A 284 24.52 8.11 -7.61
C GLU A 284 25.85 8.41 -8.34
N TYR A 285 26.58 9.43 -7.89
CA TYR A 285 27.91 9.73 -8.41
C TYR A 285 28.93 8.63 -8.10
N GLU A 286 28.89 8.06 -6.89
CA GLU A 286 29.76 6.94 -6.53
C GLU A 286 29.45 5.68 -7.37
N ALA A 287 28.16 5.36 -7.55
CA ALA A 287 27.73 4.29 -8.44
C ALA A 287 28.22 4.49 -9.89
N ALA A 288 28.11 5.73 -10.41
CA ALA A 288 28.57 6.07 -11.76
C ALA A 288 30.10 5.95 -11.93
N ARG A 289 30.89 6.18 -10.86
CA ARG A 289 32.37 6.10 -10.90
C ARG A 289 32.89 4.69 -10.76
N TYR A 290 32.33 3.93 -9.83
CA TYR A 290 32.90 2.68 -9.37
C TYR A 290 32.13 1.45 -9.87
N GLY A 291 31.04 1.66 -10.59
CA GLY A 291 30.14 0.62 -11.07
C GLY A 291 29.14 0.24 -10.00
N ASP A 292 27.91 0.01 -10.42
CA ASP A 292 26.84 -0.48 -9.57
C ASP A 292 26.75 -2.01 -9.70
N PRO A 293 27.00 -2.78 -8.62
CA PRO A 293 26.91 -4.24 -8.66
C PRO A 293 25.48 -4.75 -8.95
N SER A 294 24.46 -3.88 -8.91
CA SER A 294 23.07 -4.17 -9.28
C SER A 294 22.71 -3.80 -10.73
N ASP A 295 23.62 -3.21 -11.51
CA ASP A 295 23.41 -2.76 -12.90
C ASP A 295 23.46 -3.93 -13.91
N THR A 296 22.64 -4.96 -13.66
CA THR A 296 22.50 -6.13 -14.54
C THR A 296 21.12 -6.24 -15.17
N GLN A 297 20.20 -5.33 -14.85
CA GLN A 297 18.83 -5.30 -15.35
C GLN A 297 18.41 -3.88 -15.76
N THR A 298 17.51 -3.80 -16.74
CA THR A 298 16.81 -2.56 -17.14
C THR A 298 16.09 -1.97 -15.92
N ALA A 299 16.08 -0.64 -15.80
CA ALA A 299 15.50 0.06 -14.66
C ALA A 299 13.96 0.16 -14.68
N LEU A 300 13.32 -0.50 -15.65
CA LEU A 300 11.88 -0.56 -15.91
C LEU A 300 11.48 -1.99 -16.32
#